data_AF-A0A8H3CZR1-F1
#
_entry.id   AF-A0A8H3CZR1-F1
#
_cell.length_a   1.000
_cell.length_b   1.000
_cell.length_c   1.000
_cell.angle_alpha   90.00
_cell.angle_beta   90.00
_cell.angle_gamma   90.00
#
_symmetry.space_group_name_H-M   'P 1'
#
loop_
_entity.id
_entity.type
_entity.pdbx_description
1 polymer ?
#
loop_
_entity_poly.entity_id
_entity_poly.type
_entity_poly.pdbx_seq_one_letter_code
_entity_poly.pdbx_strand_id
1 'polypeptide(L)'
;MERIAWPSHPESRASSGTEIIVLCDGTGKNGKVDKDPTNVYWLYHLLLANPYTGKTGKRRKRELLYIPGVGAESKGIPKYLALVFGKTIVEMVINAYMFIAKHYRPGDSVCLFGYSRGAFVARKVAGLLPIWILAWRIRGT
;
A
#
# COMPACT_ATOMS: atom_id res chain seq x y z
N MET A 1 15.23 24.67 -14.00
CA MET A 1 14.30 24.03 -13.03
C MET A 1 13.34 23.17 -13.82
N GLU A 2 13.68 21.90 -14.05
CA GLU A 2 12.74 20.97 -14.69
C GLU A 2 11.76 20.44 -13.64
N ARG A 3 10.48 20.77 -13.83
CA ARG A 3 9.39 20.15 -13.06
C ARG A 3 9.22 18.73 -13.57
N ILE A 4 9.58 17.75 -12.74
CA ILE A 4 9.21 16.35 -12.94
C ILE A 4 7.68 16.28 -12.78
N ALA A 5 6.96 16.38 -13.90
CA ALA A 5 5.53 16.18 -13.95
C ALA A 5 5.25 14.68 -13.89
N TRP A 6 4.52 14.24 -12.86
CA TRP A 6 3.91 12.92 -12.83
C TRP A 6 2.93 12.81 -14.00
N PRO A 7 3.01 11.80 -14.88
CA PRO A 7 2.03 11.65 -15.95
C PRO A 7 0.65 11.41 -15.32
N SER A 8 -0.22 12.41 -15.43
CA SER A 8 -1.56 12.45 -14.83
C SER A 8 -2.56 11.51 -15.51
N HIS A 9 -2.16 10.83 -16.58
CA HIS A 9 -2.94 9.81 -17.25
C HIS A 9 -2.09 8.55 -17.47
N PRO A 10 -2.53 7.37 -16.97
CA PRO A 10 -1.98 6.12 -17.46
C PRO A 10 -2.42 5.99 -18.92
N GLU A 11 -1.48 6.11 -19.87
CA GLU A 11 -1.72 5.62 -21.23
C GLU A 11 -2.29 4.22 -21.12
N SER A 12 -3.41 3.97 -21.80
CA SER A 12 -4.10 2.68 -21.87
C SER A 12 -3.29 1.67 -22.68
N ARG A 13 -2.03 1.43 -22.29
CA ARG A 13 -1.32 0.22 -22.68
C ARG A 13 -1.88 -0.88 -21.80
N ALA A 14 -2.42 -1.92 -22.44
CA ALA A 14 -2.71 -3.19 -21.80
C ALA A 14 -1.40 -3.75 -21.21
N SER A 15 -0.98 -3.28 -20.04
CA SER A 15 0.21 -3.84 -19.39
C SER A 15 -0.20 -5.16 -18.79
N SER A 16 0.56 -6.20 -19.12
CA SER A 16 0.55 -7.50 -18.45
C SER A 16 1.11 -7.44 -17.02
N GLY A 17 1.47 -6.25 -16.52
CA GLY A 17 2.11 -6.08 -15.22
C GLY A 17 1.18 -6.39 -14.06
N THR A 18 1.78 -6.66 -12.91
CA THR A 18 1.09 -6.94 -11.66
C THR A 18 0.60 -5.65 -11.00
N GLU A 19 -0.61 -5.68 -10.46
CA GLU A 19 -1.16 -4.65 -9.58
C GLU A 19 -0.78 -4.97 -8.14
N ILE A 20 0.09 -4.15 -7.56
CA ILE A 20 0.53 -4.26 -6.17
C ILE A 20 -0.30 -3.30 -5.34
N ILE A 21 -1.11 -3.81 -4.42
CA ILE A 21 -2.04 -3.01 -3.61
C ILE A 21 -1.65 -3.13 -2.14
N VAL A 22 -1.34 -2.01 -1.50
CA VAL A 22 -1.04 -1.94 -0.07
C VAL A 22 -2.12 -1.12 0.65
N LEU A 23 -2.69 -1.70 1.70
CA LEU A 23 -3.79 -1.14 2.48
C LEU A 23 -3.35 -0.98 3.93
N CYS A 24 -3.24 0.27 4.39
CA CYS A 24 -2.78 0.61 5.74
C CYS A 24 -3.95 1.10 6.61
N ASP A 25 -4.29 0.38 7.68
CA ASP A 25 -5.43 0.72 8.52
C ASP A 25 -5.12 1.80 9.58
N GLY A 26 -6.18 2.35 10.18
CA GLY A 26 -6.11 3.33 11.25
C GLY A 26 -5.75 2.71 12.60
N THR A 27 -5.20 3.49 13.52
CA THR A 27 -4.75 2.99 14.84
C THR A 27 -5.85 2.32 15.64
N GLY A 28 -5.46 1.26 16.33
CA GLY A 28 -6.35 0.45 17.14
C GLY A 28 -7.32 -0.35 16.29
N LYS A 29 -7.10 -0.41 14.96
CA LYS A 29 -7.91 -1.17 14.04
C LYS A 29 -7.12 -2.32 13.44
N ASN A 30 -7.71 -3.50 13.55
CA ASN A 30 -7.28 -4.71 12.90
C ASN A 30 -8.51 -5.48 12.46
N GLY A 31 -8.89 -5.30 11.20
CA GLY A 31 -10.10 -5.91 10.68
C GLY A 31 -10.05 -7.45 10.62
N LYS A 32 -8.90 -8.08 10.85
CA LYS A 32 -8.82 -9.55 11.03
C LYS A 32 -9.38 -10.03 12.37
N VAL A 33 -9.48 -9.15 13.38
CA VAL A 33 -9.90 -9.51 14.74
C VAL A 33 -11.03 -8.62 15.29
N ASP A 34 -11.15 -7.38 14.79
CA ASP A 34 -12.17 -6.43 15.23
C ASP A 34 -13.57 -6.87 14.78
N LYS A 35 -14.57 -6.66 15.65
CA LYS A 35 -15.99 -6.87 15.31
C LYS A 35 -16.52 -5.82 14.31
N ASP A 36 -15.94 -4.61 14.35
CA ASP A 36 -16.32 -3.47 13.51
C ASP A 36 -15.11 -3.04 12.64
N PRO A 37 -14.81 -3.79 11.56
CA PRO A 37 -13.70 -3.50 10.67
C PRO A 37 -13.88 -2.19 9.92
N THR A 38 -12.77 -1.55 9.55
CA THR A 38 -12.80 -0.30 8.78
C THR A 38 -13.05 -0.55 7.29
N ASN A 39 -13.36 0.52 6.56
CA ASN A 39 -13.46 0.49 5.10
C ASN A 39 -12.16 0.00 4.43
N VAL A 40 -10.99 0.19 5.06
CA VAL A 40 -9.71 -0.32 4.54
C VAL A 40 -9.70 -1.84 4.56
N TYR A 41 -10.15 -2.45 5.67
CA TYR A 41 -10.26 -3.89 5.74
C TYR A 41 -11.37 -4.44 4.84
N TRP A 42 -12.53 -3.79 4.77
CA TRP A 42 -13.58 -4.20 3.83
C TRP A 42 -13.10 -4.21 2.39
N LEU A 43 -12.37 -3.17 1.98
CA LEU A 43 -11.76 -3.13 0.65
C LEU A 43 -10.77 -4.28 0.45
N TYR A 44 -9.88 -4.53 1.41
CA TYR A 44 -8.96 -5.67 1.37
C TYR A 44 -9.70 -7.01 1.22
N HIS A 45 -10.75 -7.21 2.00
CA HIS A 45 -11.55 -8.42 1.99
C HIS A 45 -12.27 -8.63 0.65
N LEU A 46 -12.85 -7.56 0.09
CA LEU A 46 -13.48 -7.60 -1.24
C LEU A 46 -12.47 -7.89 -2.35
N LEU A 47 -11.25 -7.36 -2.26
CA LEU A 47 -10.17 -7.60 -3.22
C LEU A 47 -9.67 -9.05 -3.17
N LEU A 48 -9.63 -9.66 -1.97
CA LEU A 48 -9.33 -11.08 -1.78
C LEU A 48 -10.44 -12.00 -2.29
N ALA A 49 -11.70 -11.69 -1.97
CA ALA A 49 -12.86 -12.49 -2.32
C ALA A 49 -13.19 -12.43 -3.82
N ASN A 50 -12.75 -11.36 -4.50
CA ASN A 50 -12.81 -11.24 -5.95
C ASN A 50 -11.40 -11.29 -6.54
N PRO A 51 -10.74 -12.47 -6.55
CA PRO A 51 -9.56 -12.69 -7.35
C PRO A 51 -10.04 -12.72 -8.80
N TYR A 52 -10.14 -11.55 -9.41
CA TYR A 52 -10.81 -11.36 -10.69
C TYR A 52 -10.19 -12.26 -11.76
N THR A 53 -10.90 -13.33 -12.10
CA THR A 53 -10.63 -14.24 -13.19
C THR A 53 -11.61 -13.89 -14.31
N GLY A 54 -11.14 -13.10 -15.28
CA GLY A 54 -11.99 -12.59 -16.34
C GLY A 54 -12.43 -13.68 -17.32
N LYS A 55 -13.71 -13.69 -17.68
CA LYS A 55 -14.29 -14.45 -18.80
C LYS A 55 -13.83 -13.97 -20.19
N THR A 56 -12.94 -12.96 -20.25
CA THR A 56 -12.40 -12.39 -21.49
C THR A 56 -10.90 -12.05 -21.34
N GLY A 57 -10.09 -13.10 -21.20
CA GLY A 57 -8.85 -13.24 -21.98
C GLY A 57 -7.55 -12.52 -21.59
N LYS A 58 -7.51 -11.47 -20.75
CA LYS A 58 -6.22 -10.94 -20.23
C LYS A 58 -6.46 -9.94 -19.10
N ARG A 59 -6.17 -10.33 -17.85
CA ARG A 59 -6.18 -9.39 -16.72
C ARG A 59 -4.94 -9.55 -15.84
N ARG A 60 -4.51 -8.43 -15.28
CA ARG A 60 -3.29 -8.26 -14.48
C ARG A 60 -3.32 -9.10 -13.21
N LYS A 61 -2.18 -9.71 -12.87
CA LYS A 61 -1.95 -10.36 -11.57
C LYS A 61 -2.12 -9.33 -10.46
N ARG A 62 -2.61 -9.70 -9.27
CA ARG A 62 -2.72 -8.82 -8.10
C ARG A 62 -1.93 -9.36 -6.91
N GLU A 63 -1.16 -8.50 -6.27
CA GLU A 63 -0.45 -8.78 -5.01
C GLU A 63 -0.99 -7.83 -3.94
N LEU A 64 -1.51 -8.37 -2.84
CA LEU A 64 -2.24 -7.59 -1.83
C LEU A 64 -1.50 -7.65 -0.48
N LEU A 65 -1.32 -6.50 0.16
CA LEU A 65 -0.86 -6.39 1.55
C LEU A 65 -1.86 -5.57 2.37
N TYR A 66 -2.32 -6.14 3.48
CA TYR A 66 -3.03 -5.41 4.53
C TYR A 66 -2.14 -5.25 5.76
N ILE A 67 -2.01 -4.01 6.22
CA ILE A 67 -1.25 -3.65 7.42
C ILE A 67 -2.25 -3.15 8.47
N PRO A 68 -2.42 -3.87 9.61
CA PRO A 68 -3.25 -3.39 10.70
C PRO A 68 -2.68 -2.09 11.26
N GLY A 69 -3.53 -1.23 11.79
CA GLY A 69 -3.08 0.04 12.31
C GLY A 69 -2.36 -0.11 13.64
N VAL A 70 -1.51 0.87 13.92
CA VAL A 70 -0.73 0.96 15.16
C VAL A 70 -1.57 0.64 16.41
N GLY A 71 -1.05 -0.19 17.32
CA GLY A 71 -1.72 -0.50 18.58
C GLY A 71 -2.89 -1.49 18.47
N ALA A 72 -3.12 -2.07 17.29
CA ALA A 72 -4.11 -3.13 17.05
C ALA A 72 -3.95 -4.36 17.96
N GLU A 73 -2.73 -4.70 18.35
CA GLU A 73 -2.44 -5.90 19.16
C GLU A 73 -2.46 -5.62 20.67
N SER A 74 -2.54 -4.34 21.05
CA SER A 74 -2.40 -3.92 22.44
C SER A 74 -3.75 -3.53 23.03
N LYS A 75 -4.35 -4.43 23.80
CA LYS A 75 -5.52 -4.13 24.64
C LYS A 75 -5.15 -3.00 25.63
N GLY A 76 -5.66 -1.80 25.41
CA GLY A 76 -5.80 -0.76 26.45
C GLY A 76 -4.57 0.08 26.82
N ILE A 77 -3.73 0.52 25.89
CA ILE A 77 -2.56 1.33 26.26
C ILE A 77 -2.93 2.83 26.51
N PRO A 78 -2.53 3.43 27.65
CA PRO A 78 -2.72 4.85 27.98
C PRO A 78 -1.68 5.83 27.37
N LYS A 79 -1.91 7.14 27.61
CA LYS A 79 -1.31 8.38 27.04
C LYS A 79 0.22 8.48 26.80
N TYR A 80 1.07 7.55 27.23
CA TYR A 80 2.50 7.45 26.84
C TYR A 80 2.70 6.91 25.42
N LEU A 81 1.60 6.59 24.75
CA LEU A 81 1.55 6.08 23.39
C LEU A 81 2.34 6.91 22.35
N ALA A 82 2.63 8.20 22.55
CA ALA A 82 3.34 9.01 21.55
C ALA A 82 4.71 8.44 21.10
N LEU A 83 5.49 7.87 22.02
CA LEU A 83 6.80 7.29 21.68
C LEU A 83 6.68 5.95 20.95
N VAL A 84 5.78 5.08 21.41
CA VAL A 84 5.48 3.78 20.76
C VAL A 84 4.80 4.02 19.41
N PHE A 85 3.97 5.06 19.30
CA PHE A 85 3.31 5.46 18.06
C PHE A 85 4.30 5.84 16.96
N GLY A 86 5.41 6.51 17.28
CA GLY A 86 6.45 6.83 16.31
C GLY A 86 7.12 5.57 15.74
N LYS A 87 7.56 4.67 16.63
CA LYS A 87 8.23 3.42 16.24
C LYS A 87 7.32 2.52 15.38
N THR A 88 6.06 2.38 15.79
CA THR A 88 5.08 1.54 15.09
C THR A 88 4.66 2.12 13.73
N ILE A 89 4.59 3.45 13.57
CA ILE A 89 4.38 4.07 12.25
C ILE A 89 5.57 3.80 11.32
N VAL A 90 6.81 3.90 11.84
CA VAL A 90 8.02 3.59 11.07
C VAL A 90 8.00 2.13 10.61
N GLU A 91 7.62 1.20 11.47
CA GLU A 91 7.46 -0.22 11.13
C GLU A 91 6.42 -0.43 10.02
N MET A 92 5.26 0.24 10.08
CA MET A 92 4.26 0.18 9.01
C MET A 92 4.81 0.70 7.67
N VAL A 93 5.58 1.79 7.69
CA VAL A 93 6.23 2.34 6.48
C VAL A 93 7.25 1.35 5.92
N ILE A 94 8.11 0.77 6.77
CA ILE A 94 9.11 -0.22 6.37
C ILE A 94 8.43 -1.44 5.77
N ASN A 95 7.39 -1.98 6.41
CA ASN A 95 6.68 -3.17 5.94
C ASN A 95 6.03 -2.93 4.57
N ALA A 96 5.33 -1.80 4.41
CA ALA A 96 4.74 -1.42 3.13
C ALA A 96 5.80 -1.25 2.04
N TYR A 97 6.89 -0.54 2.34
CA TYR A 97 7.99 -0.31 1.39
C TYR A 97 8.67 -1.61 0.98
N MET A 98 9.04 -2.47 1.95
CA MET A 98 9.70 -3.75 1.70
C MET A 98 8.82 -4.69 0.88
N PHE A 99 7.51 -4.71 1.14
CA PHE A 99 6.58 -5.49 0.34
C PHE A 99 6.57 -5.03 -1.11
N ILE A 100 6.48 -3.73 -1.36
CA ILE A 100 6.51 -3.18 -2.72
C ILE A 100 7.85 -3.48 -3.37
N ALA A 101 8.97 -3.21 -2.69
CA ALA A 101 10.32 -3.45 -3.20
C ALA A 101 10.56 -4.92 -3.58
N LYS A 102 10.01 -5.88 -2.82
CA LYS A 102 10.14 -7.31 -3.09
C LYS A 102 9.35 -7.74 -4.34
N HIS A 103 8.14 -7.22 -4.52
CA HIS A 103 7.20 -7.69 -5.56
C HIS A 103 7.26 -6.87 -6.86
N TYR A 104 7.70 -5.62 -6.80
CA TYR A 104 7.69 -4.71 -7.94
C TYR A 104 8.60 -5.21 -9.07
N ARG A 105 8.04 -5.21 -10.28
CA ARG A 105 8.74 -5.38 -11.54
C ARG A 105 8.40 -4.24 -12.50
N PRO A 106 9.29 -3.92 -13.45
CA PRO A 106 9.01 -2.93 -14.47
C PRO A 106 7.69 -3.22 -15.21
N GLY A 107 6.79 -2.23 -15.27
CA GLY A 107 5.46 -2.36 -15.88
C GLY A 107 4.34 -2.71 -14.90
N ASP A 108 4.67 -2.99 -13.63
CA ASP A 108 3.71 -3.12 -12.53
C ASP A 108 3.17 -1.76 -12.09
N SER A 109 1.96 -1.77 -11.51
CA SER A 109 1.34 -0.60 -10.93
C SER A 109 1.20 -0.75 -9.41
N VAL A 110 1.45 0.32 -8.66
CA VAL A 110 1.35 0.33 -7.20
C VAL A 110 0.17 1.20 -6.77
N CYS A 111 -0.73 0.65 -5.97
CA CYS A 111 -1.89 1.33 -5.38
C CYS A 111 -1.74 1.35 -3.86
N LEU A 112 -1.85 2.52 -3.24
CA LEU A 112 -1.74 2.70 -1.80
C LEU A 112 -3.06 3.24 -1.25
N PHE A 113 -3.61 2.56 -0.25
CA PHE A 113 -4.80 2.98 0.48
C PHE A 113 -4.46 3.14 1.95
N GLY A 114 -5.05 4.13 2.60
CA GLY A 114 -4.95 4.20 4.05
C GLY A 114 -5.98 5.09 4.71
N TYR A 115 -6.24 4.80 5.97
CA TYR A 115 -7.19 5.52 6.81
C TYR A 115 -6.49 6.12 8.04
N SER A 116 -6.80 7.38 8.37
CA SER A 116 -6.21 8.10 9.51
C SER A 116 -4.66 8.01 9.51
N ARG A 117 -4.04 7.40 10.53
CA ARG A 117 -2.59 7.15 10.58
C ARG A 117 -2.08 6.24 9.46
N GLY A 118 -2.89 5.28 9.00
CA GLY A 118 -2.58 4.50 7.81
C GLY A 118 -2.49 5.35 6.54
N ALA A 119 -3.25 6.45 6.44
CA ALA A 119 -3.15 7.40 5.33
C ALA A 119 -1.81 8.17 5.37
N PHE A 120 -1.33 8.52 6.57
CA PHE A 120 0.00 9.12 6.74
C PHE A 120 1.10 8.14 6.28
N VAL A 121 1.02 6.87 6.68
CA VAL A 121 1.94 5.81 6.22
C VAL A 121 1.91 5.71 4.69
N ALA A 122 0.73 5.59 4.09
CA ALA A 122 0.57 5.49 2.63
C ALA A 122 1.25 6.66 1.91
N ARG A 123 1.06 7.90 2.39
CA ARG A 123 1.70 9.10 1.81
C ARG A 123 3.23 9.08 1.97
N LYS A 124 3.74 8.63 3.12
CA LYS A 124 5.19 8.52 3.34
C LYS A 124 5.82 7.48 2.42
N VAL A 125 5.20 6.31 2.27
CA VAL A 125 5.63 5.28 1.32
C VAL A 125 5.59 5.82 -0.11
N ALA A 126 4.50 6.50 -0.49
CA ALA A 126 4.39 7.13 -1.81
C ALA A 126 5.51 8.14 -2.09
N GLY A 127 6.03 8.84 -1.07
CA GLY A 127 7.17 9.74 -1.20
C GLY A 127 8.53 9.05 -1.30
N LEU A 128 8.64 7.79 -0.84
CA LEU A 128 9.89 7.00 -0.92
C LEU A 128 10.03 6.25 -2.26
N LEU A 129 8.92 5.88 -2.90
CA LEU A 129 8.92 5.17 -4.20
C LEU A 129 9.58 5.93 -5.37
N PRO A 130 9.44 7.27 -5.52
CA PRO A 130 10.02 8.03 -6.63
C PRO A 130 11.54 7.91 -6.72
N ILE A 131 12.23 7.67 -5.60
CA ILE A 131 13.69 7.63 -5.56
C ILE A 131 14.26 6.41 -6.32
N TRP A 132 13.52 5.31 -6.43
CA TRP A 132 14.03 4.07 -7.03
C TRP A 132 13.38 3.72 -8.38
N ILE A 133 12.11 4.09 -8.57
CA ILE A 133 11.40 3.85 -9.83
C ILE A 133 11.95 4.76 -10.95
N LEU A 134 12.44 5.96 -10.62
CA LEU A 134 13.14 6.83 -11.58
C LEU A 134 14.55 6.34 -11.92
N ALA A 135 15.29 5.82 -10.92
CA ALA A 135 16.67 5.35 -11.11
C ALA A 135 16.78 4.17 -12.09
N TRP A 136 15.73 3.35 -12.21
CA TRP A 136 15.68 2.26 -13.17
C TRP A 136 15.39 2.73 -14.61
N ARG A 137 14.63 3.82 -14.78
CA ARG A 137 14.37 4.45 -16.09
C ARG A 137 15.64 5.03 -16.73
N ILE A 138 16.62 5.45 -15.92
CA ILE A 138 17.85 6.13 -16.40
C ILE A 138 18.94 5.13 -16.81
N ARG A 139 18.89 3.87 -16.38
CA ARG A 139 19.90 2.85 -16.73
C ARG A 139 19.49 1.93 -17.89
N GLY A 140 18.39 2.25 -18.57
CA GLY A 140 17.80 1.43 -19.64
C GLY A 140 17.89 2.06 -21.04
N THR A 141 18.87 2.93 -21.28
CA THR A 141 19.23 3.45 -22.61
C THR A 141 20.68 3.13 -22.91
#